data_AF-A0A3M1EVU8-F1
#
_entry.id   AF-A0A3M1EVU8-F1
#
_cell.length_a   1.000
_cell.length_b   1.000
_cell.length_c   1.000
_cell.angle_alpha   90.00
_cell.angle_beta   90.00
_cell.angle_gamma   90.00
#
_symmetry.space_group_name_H-M   'P 1'
#
loop_
_entity.id
_entity.type
_entity.pdbx_description
1 polymer ?
#
loop_
_entity_poly.entity_id
_entity_poly.type
_entity_poly.pdbx_seq_one_letter_code
_entity_poly.pdbx_strand_id
1 'polypeptide(L)'
;MKTKRSGAGPRPRTGQGRDPEAARRRAEARRENAVTPRVRRPEEWPSRREFLTRAGVTGALTIATTYLWLAPEEWPLSLADPTGERGKPKRALFRLPSFRVDPPPGASALGIAHGKNHRAMLEMAIGAIGGITHFIRKGDVVLIKPNVAFDRPPQLGATTNPDVLRALVELVILAGAAEIRIADNPIESPESCFYKSGIQRVAQETGAKLHLPSPSAFEMLEVPGARLIERWPFFYAPFRGVDKVIGIAPVKDHNLCHASMTTKNWYGLLGGRR
;
A
#
# COMPACT_ATOMS: atom_id res chain seq x y z
N MET A 1 -3.05 8.56 55.86
CA MET A 1 -3.90 9.77 55.75
C MET A 1 -3.57 10.46 54.43
N LYS A 2 -4.48 10.37 53.43
CA LYS A 2 -4.51 11.07 52.12
C LYS A 2 -5.54 10.31 51.24
N THR A 3 -6.82 10.55 51.51
CA THR A 3 -7.75 11.33 50.67
C THR A 3 -8.11 10.67 49.33
N LYS A 4 -9.24 9.98 49.36
CA LYS A 4 -10.00 9.42 48.24
C LYS A 4 -10.28 10.52 47.19
N ARG A 5 -9.92 10.28 45.93
CA ARG A 5 -10.48 11.01 44.79
C ARG A 5 -11.91 10.49 44.57
N SER A 6 -12.89 11.34 44.85
CA SER A 6 -14.29 11.13 44.52
C SER A 6 -14.44 11.07 42.99
N GLY A 7 -15.07 10.00 42.51
CA GLY A 7 -15.49 9.87 41.12
C GLY A 7 -16.48 10.97 40.78
N ALA A 8 -16.21 11.68 39.68
CA ALA A 8 -17.13 12.64 39.10
C ALA A 8 -18.43 11.92 38.71
N GLY A 9 -19.52 12.29 39.37
CA GLY A 9 -20.87 11.85 39.01
C GLY A 9 -21.24 12.26 37.59
N PRO A 10 -22.26 11.61 37.00
CA PRO A 10 -22.67 11.87 35.63
C PRO A 10 -23.06 13.35 35.48
N ARG A 11 -22.44 14.03 34.52
CA ARG A 11 -22.78 15.41 34.15
C ARG A 11 -24.30 15.46 33.88
N PRO A 12 -25.04 16.40 34.49
CA PRO A 12 -26.46 16.52 34.22
C PRO A 12 -26.60 16.85 32.74
N ARG A 13 -27.39 16.04 32.01
CA ARG A 13 -27.85 16.40 30.67
C ARG A 13 -28.48 17.78 30.80
N THR A 14 -27.87 18.77 30.15
CA THR A 14 -28.45 20.09 29.93
C THR A 14 -29.72 19.88 29.11
N GLY A 15 -30.81 19.57 29.82
CA GLY A 15 -32.15 19.62 29.27
C GLY A 15 -32.34 21.06 28.80
N GLN A 16 -32.38 21.24 27.47
CA GLN A 16 -33.04 22.39 26.88
C GLN A 16 -34.30 22.64 27.71
N GLY A 17 -34.35 23.80 28.37
CA GLY A 17 -35.46 24.18 29.23
C GLY A 17 -36.74 23.99 28.44
N ARG A 18 -37.47 22.91 28.73
CA ARG A 18 -38.83 22.76 28.23
C ARG A 18 -39.59 23.83 28.97
N ASP A 19 -39.85 24.92 28.28
CA ASP A 19 -40.69 26.00 28.75
C ASP A 19 -41.91 25.37 29.46
N PRO A 20 -41.95 25.47 30.81
CA PRO A 20 -42.99 24.81 31.59
C PRO A 20 -44.36 25.36 31.24
N GLU A 21 -44.41 26.60 30.73
CA GLU A 21 -45.61 27.24 30.23
C GLU A 21 -46.05 26.62 28.90
N ALA A 22 -45.15 26.42 27.94
CA ALA A 22 -45.47 25.69 26.70
C ALA A 22 -45.90 24.24 26.95
N ALA A 23 -45.31 23.56 27.94
CA ALA A 23 -45.71 22.22 28.33
C ALA A 23 -47.12 22.20 28.94
N ARG A 24 -47.45 23.17 29.79
CA ARG A 24 -48.80 23.37 30.35
C ARG A 24 -49.82 23.71 29.26
N ARG A 25 -49.53 24.64 28.35
CA ARG A 25 -50.39 24.99 27.20
C ARG A 25 -50.66 23.78 26.31
N ARG A 26 -49.67 22.92 26.07
CA ARG A 26 -49.85 21.67 25.31
C ARG A 26 -50.70 20.65 26.06
N ALA A 27 -50.57 20.56 27.38
CA ALA A 27 -51.38 19.67 28.21
C ALA A 27 -52.84 20.14 28.30
N GLU A 28 -53.06 21.45 28.44
CA GLU A 28 -54.38 22.10 28.38
C GLU A 28 -55.03 21.90 27.01
N ALA A 29 -54.32 22.22 25.93
CA ALA A 29 -54.82 22.00 24.57
C ALA A 29 -55.16 20.52 24.31
N ARG A 30 -54.43 19.56 24.91
CA ARG A 30 -54.76 18.13 24.82
C ARG A 30 -56.01 17.76 25.61
N ARG A 31 -56.20 18.33 26.81
CA ARG A 31 -57.42 18.13 27.62
C ARG A 31 -58.64 18.74 26.94
N GLU A 32 -58.50 19.95 26.42
CA GLU A 32 -59.56 20.66 25.69
C GLU A 32 -59.95 19.92 24.40
N ASN A 33 -58.96 19.42 23.66
CA ASN A 33 -59.19 18.62 22.45
C ASN A 33 -59.72 17.20 22.76
N ALA A 34 -59.61 16.71 24.00
CA ALA A 34 -60.23 15.45 24.44
C ALA A 34 -61.71 15.62 24.81
N VAL A 35 -62.11 16.79 25.29
CA VAL A 35 -63.51 17.12 25.66
C VAL A 35 -64.28 17.62 24.44
N THR A 36 -63.65 18.46 23.63
CA THR A 36 -64.18 18.95 22.35
C THR A 36 -63.14 18.70 21.27
N PRO A 37 -63.21 17.54 20.59
CA PRO A 37 -62.32 17.25 19.49
C PRO A 37 -62.39 18.37 18.47
N ARG A 38 -61.24 18.91 18.09
CA ARG A 38 -61.14 19.88 17.01
C ARG A 38 -61.58 19.18 15.72
N VAL A 39 -62.84 19.38 15.37
CA VAL A 39 -63.37 19.00 14.06
C VAL A 39 -62.90 20.06 13.08
N ARG A 40 -62.02 19.67 12.14
CA ARG A 40 -61.58 20.57 11.07
C ARG A 40 -62.78 20.94 10.21
N ARG A 41 -63.00 22.24 10.02
CA ARG A 41 -64.01 22.72 9.08
C ARG A 41 -63.61 22.35 7.65
N PRO A 42 -64.55 22.13 6.71
CA PRO A 42 -64.23 21.78 5.33
C PRO A 42 -63.27 22.76 4.64
N GLU A 43 -63.37 24.06 4.96
CA GLU A 43 -62.45 25.10 4.48
C GLU A 43 -61.01 25.02 5.04
N GLU A 44 -60.78 24.31 6.15
CA GLU A 44 -59.44 24.05 6.71
C GLU A 44 -58.75 22.84 6.06
N TRP A 45 -59.46 22.08 5.21
CA TRP A 45 -58.87 20.99 4.47
C TRP A 45 -58.13 21.52 3.24
N PRO A 46 -56.92 21.01 2.96
CA PRO A 46 -56.21 21.37 1.75
C PRO A 46 -57.08 21.07 0.54
N SER A 47 -57.10 21.99 -0.42
CA SER A 47 -57.78 21.75 -1.69
C SER A 47 -57.20 20.50 -2.38
N ARG A 48 -57.96 19.85 -3.26
CA ARG A 48 -57.48 18.67 -4.00
C ARG A 48 -56.14 18.94 -4.69
N ARG A 49 -55.97 20.11 -5.28
CA ARG A 49 -54.71 20.56 -5.90
C ARG A 49 -53.59 20.64 -4.87
N GLU A 50 -53.82 21.30 -3.74
CA GLU A 50 -52.82 21.47 -2.68
C GLU A 50 -52.43 20.14 -2.02
N PHE A 51 -53.39 19.24 -1.82
CA PHE A 51 -53.15 17.89 -1.34
C PHE A 51 -52.28 17.11 -2.33
N LEU A 52 -52.63 17.10 -3.62
CA LEU A 52 -51.85 16.43 -4.66
C LEU A 52 -50.44 17.02 -4.79
N THR A 53 -50.30 18.35 -4.72
CA THR A 53 -48.99 19.02 -4.71
C THR A 53 -48.15 18.59 -3.51
N ARG A 54 -48.72 18.59 -2.30
CA ARG A 54 -48.00 18.19 -1.07
C ARG A 54 -47.62 16.71 -1.10
N ALA A 55 -48.51 15.85 -1.56
CA ALA A 55 -48.26 14.42 -1.73
C ALA A 55 -47.14 14.19 -2.76
N GLY A 56 -47.18 14.90 -3.88
CA GLY A 56 -46.15 14.84 -4.93
C GLY A 56 -44.77 15.32 -4.43
N VAL A 57 -44.71 16.47 -3.75
CA VAL A 57 -43.45 16.99 -3.18
C VAL A 57 -42.87 16.06 -2.13
N THR A 58 -43.71 15.57 -1.20
CA THR A 58 -43.26 14.62 -0.18
C THR A 58 -42.76 13.33 -0.81
N GLY A 59 -43.50 12.78 -1.78
CA GLY A 59 -43.11 11.58 -2.50
C GLY A 59 -41.78 11.75 -3.23
N ALA A 60 -41.58 12.88 -3.91
CA ALA A 60 -40.32 13.19 -4.59
C ALA A 60 -39.13 13.30 -3.62
N LEU A 61 -39.31 13.94 -2.47
CA LEU A 61 -38.28 14.04 -1.43
C LEU A 61 -37.92 12.68 -0.84
N THR A 62 -38.93 11.83 -0.57
CA THR A 62 -38.69 10.48 -0.07
C THR A 62 -37.93 9.65 -1.10
N ILE A 63 -38.35 9.66 -2.37
CA ILE A 63 -37.65 8.94 -3.44
C ILE A 63 -36.21 9.43 -3.59
N ALA A 64 -36.00 10.74 -3.61
CA ALA A 64 -34.67 11.33 -3.74
C ALA A 64 -33.76 10.90 -2.58
N THR A 65 -34.21 11.03 -1.33
CA THR A 65 -33.41 10.66 -0.16
C THR A 65 -33.13 9.16 -0.09
N THR A 66 -34.12 8.31 -0.42
CA THR A 66 -33.91 6.86 -0.54
C THR A 66 -32.91 6.52 -1.65
N TYR A 67 -32.97 7.20 -2.78
CA TYR A 67 -32.00 7.02 -3.87
C TYR A 67 -30.59 7.42 -3.43
N LEU A 68 -30.41 8.58 -2.78
CA LEU A 68 -29.10 8.98 -2.23
C LEU A 68 -28.56 7.95 -1.22
N TRP A 69 -29.43 7.33 -0.42
CA TRP A 69 -29.05 6.32 0.57
C TRP A 69 -28.69 4.96 -0.05
N LEU A 70 -29.34 4.57 -1.14
CA LEU A 70 -29.08 3.31 -1.84
C LEU A 70 -28.03 3.43 -2.95
N ALA A 71 -27.68 4.64 -3.36
CA ALA A 71 -26.80 4.85 -4.48
C ALA A 71 -25.39 4.28 -4.22
N PRO A 72 -24.72 3.76 -5.27
CA PRO A 72 -23.36 3.23 -5.15
C PRO A 72 -22.40 4.23 -4.49
N GLU A 73 -21.42 3.71 -3.74
CA GLU A 73 -20.45 4.54 -3.02
C GLU A 73 -19.65 5.46 -3.97
N GLU A 74 -19.44 5.02 -5.21
CA GLU A 74 -18.74 5.77 -6.27
C GLU A 74 -19.50 7.02 -6.75
N TRP A 75 -20.82 7.11 -6.50
CA TRP A 75 -21.63 8.19 -7.02
C TRP A 75 -21.46 9.48 -6.19
N PRO A 76 -21.22 10.66 -6.80
CA PRO A 76 -20.80 11.88 -6.08
C PRO A 76 -21.76 12.38 -4.99
N LEU A 77 -23.04 12.04 -5.08
CA LEU A 77 -24.09 12.48 -4.15
C LEU A 77 -24.60 11.35 -3.23
N SER A 78 -24.03 10.14 -3.34
CA SER A 78 -24.41 9.04 -2.46
C SER A 78 -24.17 9.42 -1.01
N LEU A 79 -25.09 9.05 -0.12
CA LEU A 79 -24.92 9.16 1.33
C LEU A 79 -24.43 7.85 1.95
N ALA A 80 -24.35 6.78 1.15
CA ALA A 80 -23.77 5.52 1.58
C ALA A 80 -22.24 5.61 1.61
N ASP A 81 -21.66 5.24 2.75
CA ASP A 81 -20.23 5.00 2.93
C ASP A 81 -20.04 3.76 3.83
N PRO A 82 -20.44 2.55 3.36
CA PRO A 82 -20.36 1.33 4.15
C PRO A 82 -18.91 0.94 4.47
N THR A 83 -17.95 1.34 3.63
CA THR A 83 -16.53 1.06 3.81
C THR A 83 -15.85 2.07 4.75
N GLY A 84 -16.42 3.27 4.90
CA GLY A 84 -15.83 4.38 5.65
C GLY A 84 -14.60 4.97 4.96
N GLU A 85 -14.39 4.67 3.67
CA GLU A 85 -13.20 5.08 2.92
C GLU A 85 -13.31 6.52 2.39
N ARG A 86 -14.53 7.06 2.24
CA ARG A 86 -14.74 8.38 1.63
C ARG A 86 -14.10 9.52 2.42
N GLY A 87 -14.09 9.41 3.75
CA GLY A 87 -13.47 10.38 4.65
C GLY A 87 -11.97 10.15 4.90
N LYS A 88 -11.40 9.04 4.40
CA LYS A 88 -9.98 8.71 4.65
C LYS A 88 -9.09 9.49 3.66
N PRO A 89 -7.92 9.97 4.11
CA PRO A 89 -6.95 10.55 3.20
C PRO A 89 -6.55 9.49 2.17
N LYS A 90 -6.89 9.74 0.90
CA LYS A 90 -6.47 8.87 -0.21
C LYS A 90 -4.95 8.94 -0.30
N ARG A 91 -4.28 7.85 0.07
CA ARG A 91 -2.81 7.76 -0.10
C ARG A 91 -2.47 7.96 -1.57
N ALA A 92 -1.44 8.77 -1.83
CA ALA A 92 -0.93 8.95 -3.16
C ALA A 92 -0.57 7.58 -3.75
N LEU A 93 -1.20 7.25 -4.87
CA LEU A 93 -0.84 6.08 -5.67
C LEU A 93 0.38 6.48 -6.46
N PHE A 94 1.46 5.71 -6.32
CA PHE A 94 2.66 5.94 -7.11
C PHE A 94 2.83 4.81 -8.12
N ARG A 95 3.57 5.13 -9.19
CA ARG A 95 3.93 4.18 -10.24
C ARG A 95 5.45 4.14 -10.33
N LEU A 96 6.00 2.98 -10.66
CA LEU A 96 7.43 2.87 -10.92
C LEU A 96 7.74 3.35 -12.34
N PRO A 97 8.85 4.08 -12.55
CA PRO A 97 9.36 4.28 -13.89
C PRO A 97 9.81 2.95 -14.50
N SER A 98 9.97 2.91 -15.81
CA SER A 98 10.61 1.77 -16.46
C SER A 98 12.12 1.80 -16.20
N PHE A 99 12.66 0.72 -15.64
CA PHE A 99 14.10 0.50 -15.46
C PHE A 99 14.71 -0.35 -16.58
N ARG A 100 13.94 -0.63 -17.64
CA ARG A 100 14.42 -1.43 -18.77
C ARG A 100 15.53 -0.68 -19.51
N VAL A 101 16.63 -1.39 -19.77
CA VAL A 101 17.72 -0.93 -20.64
C VAL A 101 17.68 -1.80 -21.89
N ASP A 102 17.66 -1.18 -23.05
CA ASP A 102 17.70 -1.92 -24.31
C ASP A 102 19.08 -2.55 -24.54
N PRO A 103 19.15 -3.77 -25.10
CA PRO A 103 20.42 -4.44 -25.33
C PRO A 103 21.26 -3.66 -26.36
N PRO A 104 22.60 -3.70 -26.26
CA PRO A 104 23.47 -3.10 -27.27
C PRO A 104 23.27 -3.80 -28.62
N PRO A 105 23.42 -3.09 -29.76
CA PRO A 105 23.36 -3.72 -31.07
C PRO A 105 24.36 -4.88 -31.19
N GLY A 106 23.88 -6.06 -31.60
CA GLY A 106 24.70 -7.25 -31.78
C GLY A 106 25.08 -8.01 -30.50
N ALA A 107 24.67 -7.53 -29.32
CA ALA A 107 24.89 -8.26 -28.07
C ALA A 107 23.89 -9.41 -27.88
N SER A 108 24.33 -10.46 -27.18
CA SER A 108 23.47 -11.57 -26.82
C SER A 108 22.41 -11.14 -25.82
N ALA A 109 21.19 -11.67 -25.94
CA ALA A 109 20.13 -11.46 -24.95
C ALA A 109 20.41 -12.20 -23.62
N LEU A 110 21.30 -13.21 -23.65
CA LEU A 110 21.66 -14.03 -22.51
C LEU A 110 23.17 -14.28 -22.50
N GLY A 111 23.79 -14.05 -21.34
CA GLY A 111 25.18 -14.40 -21.08
C GLY A 111 25.26 -15.61 -20.15
N ILE A 112 26.06 -16.60 -20.53
CA ILE A 112 26.24 -17.84 -19.76
C ILE A 112 27.74 -18.02 -19.52
N ALA A 113 28.11 -18.31 -18.27
CA ALA A 113 29.47 -18.60 -17.88
C ALA A 113 29.50 -19.82 -16.95
N HIS A 114 30.51 -20.67 -17.12
CA HIS A 114 30.71 -21.88 -16.33
C HIS A 114 32.09 -21.84 -15.67
N GLY A 115 32.18 -22.31 -14.43
CA GLY A 115 33.42 -22.31 -13.67
C GLY A 115 33.21 -22.45 -12.17
N LYS A 116 34.26 -22.17 -11.40
CA LYS A 116 34.27 -22.21 -9.93
C LYS A 116 34.50 -20.84 -9.28
N ASN A 117 35.02 -19.88 -10.05
CA ASN A 117 35.28 -18.53 -9.57
C ASN A 117 34.07 -17.64 -9.86
N HIS A 118 33.33 -17.27 -8.81
CA HIS A 118 32.11 -16.45 -8.91
C HIS A 118 32.32 -15.12 -9.64
N ARG A 119 33.41 -14.40 -9.34
CA ARG A 119 33.71 -13.10 -9.95
C ARG A 119 33.97 -13.24 -11.44
N ALA A 120 34.86 -14.15 -11.83
CA ALA A 120 35.18 -14.37 -13.25
C ALA A 120 33.95 -14.83 -14.05
N MET A 121 33.12 -15.71 -13.49
CA MET A 121 31.86 -16.12 -14.13
C MET A 121 30.90 -14.94 -14.32
N LEU A 122 30.75 -14.10 -13.31
CA LEU A 122 29.88 -12.93 -13.38
C LEU A 122 30.36 -11.94 -14.45
N GLU A 123 31.66 -11.65 -14.48
CA GLU A 123 32.29 -10.77 -15.47
C GLU A 123 32.10 -11.28 -16.90
N MET A 124 32.32 -12.59 -17.14
CA MET A 124 32.11 -13.19 -18.46
C MET A 124 30.63 -13.16 -18.88
N ALA A 125 29.71 -13.49 -17.96
CA ALA A 125 28.28 -13.48 -18.27
C ALA A 125 27.75 -12.07 -18.54
N ILE A 126 28.16 -11.07 -17.75
CA ILE A 126 27.78 -9.67 -17.99
C ILE A 126 28.45 -9.13 -19.26
N GLY A 127 29.72 -9.49 -19.52
CA GLY A 127 30.44 -9.12 -20.74
C GLY A 127 29.71 -9.59 -22.00
N ALA A 128 29.20 -10.83 -22.01
CA ALA A 128 28.45 -11.39 -23.13
C ALA A 128 27.15 -10.64 -23.48
N ILE A 129 26.58 -9.89 -22.54
CA ILE A 129 25.35 -9.08 -22.75
C ILE A 129 25.62 -7.58 -22.92
N GLY A 130 26.89 -7.18 -23.09
CA GLY A 130 27.28 -5.79 -23.34
C GLY A 130 28.18 -5.15 -22.26
N GLY A 131 28.46 -5.85 -21.16
CA GLY A 131 29.29 -5.34 -20.08
C GLY A 131 28.55 -4.41 -19.11
N ILE A 132 29.11 -4.20 -17.91
CA ILE A 132 28.43 -3.46 -16.84
C ILE A 132 28.21 -1.98 -17.18
N THR A 133 29.12 -1.38 -17.95
CA THR A 133 29.07 0.04 -18.37
C THR A 133 27.99 0.33 -19.41
N HIS A 134 27.41 -0.70 -20.05
CA HIS A 134 26.21 -0.53 -20.88
C HIS A 134 24.98 -0.23 -20.02
N PHE A 135 24.89 -0.87 -18.84
CA PHE A 135 23.72 -0.78 -17.96
C PHE A 135 23.84 0.36 -16.94
N ILE A 136 25.05 0.62 -16.45
CA ILE A 136 25.35 1.58 -15.38
C ILE A 136 26.17 2.74 -15.92
N ARG A 137 25.76 3.96 -15.59
CA ARG A 137 26.45 5.20 -15.95
C ARG A 137 27.07 5.83 -14.70
N LYS A 138 28.10 6.65 -14.93
CA LYS A 138 28.71 7.44 -13.87
C LYS A 138 27.66 8.36 -13.24
N GLY A 139 27.55 8.30 -11.92
CA GLY A 139 26.57 9.09 -11.16
C GLY A 139 25.27 8.38 -10.84
N ASP A 140 25.00 7.20 -11.41
CA ASP A 140 23.75 6.46 -11.15
C ASP A 140 23.62 6.05 -9.68
N VAL A 141 22.40 6.15 -9.15
CA VAL A 141 21.98 5.48 -7.92
C VAL A 141 21.42 4.11 -8.28
N VAL A 142 22.11 3.05 -7.84
CA VAL A 142 21.82 1.67 -8.24
C VAL A 142 21.23 0.88 -7.08
N LEU A 143 20.04 0.34 -7.26
CA LEU A 143 19.43 -0.60 -6.32
C LEU A 143 19.71 -2.04 -6.75
N ILE A 144 20.29 -2.82 -5.87
CA ILE A 144 20.49 -4.26 -6.05
C ILE A 144 19.54 -5.00 -5.12
N LYS A 145 18.73 -5.89 -5.71
CA LYS A 145 17.77 -6.72 -5.01
C LYS A 145 18.23 -8.19 -5.01
N PRO A 146 18.92 -8.65 -3.96
CA PRO A 146 19.24 -10.06 -3.77
C PRO A 146 18.00 -10.90 -3.42
N ASN A 147 18.18 -12.21 -3.29
CA ASN A 147 17.22 -13.12 -2.68
C ASN A 147 17.63 -13.40 -1.22
N VAL A 148 16.91 -12.84 -0.27
CA VAL A 148 17.19 -12.91 1.18
C VAL A 148 15.93 -13.37 1.93
N ALA A 149 15.08 -14.16 1.27
CA ALA A 149 13.74 -14.49 1.74
C ALA A 149 13.71 -15.25 3.09
N PHE A 150 14.75 -16.02 3.39
CA PHE A 150 14.83 -16.92 4.54
C PHE A 150 16.14 -16.74 5.30
N ASP A 151 16.08 -17.01 6.60
CA ASP A 151 17.21 -17.01 7.53
C ASP A 151 18.05 -18.27 7.32
N ARG A 152 18.72 -18.34 6.18
CA ARG A 152 19.51 -19.49 5.74
C ARG A 152 20.94 -19.08 5.37
N PRO A 153 21.93 -19.91 5.75
CA PRO A 153 23.31 -19.68 5.34
C PRO A 153 23.47 -19.91 3.82
N PRO A 154 24.41 -19.21 3.17
CA PRO A 154 24.55 -19.22 1.71
C PRO A 154 24.91 -20.60 1.13
N GLN A 155 25.50 -21.49 1.92
CA GLN A 155 25.87 -22.85 1.53
C GLN A 155 24.67 -23.71 1.13
N LEU A 156 23.46 -23.37 1.59
CA LEU A 156 22.23 -24.09 1.21
C LEU A 156 21.67 -23.68 -0.15
N GLY A 157 22.23 -22.65 -0.81
CA GLY A 157 21.72 -22.16 -2.10
C GLY A 157 20.31 -21.54 -2.04
N ALA A 158 19.76 -21.37 -0.83
CA ALA A 158 18.44 -20.80 -0.62
C ALA A 158 18.41 -19.26 -0.76
N THR A 159 19.54 -18.60 -0.63
CA THR A 159 19.71 -17.14 -0.71
C THR A 159 20.81 -16.79 -1.71
N THR A 160 20.89 -15.54 -2.14
CA THR A 160 21.96 -15.07 -3.02
C THR A 160 23.32 -15.32 -2.37
N ASN A 161 24.25 -15.91 -3.13
CA ASN A 161 25.61 -16.12 -2.66
C ASN A 161 26.31 -14.75 -2.43
N PRO A 162 26.88 -14.49 -1.23
CA PRO A 162 27.48 -13.21 -0.89
C PRO A 162 28.69 -12.86 -1.78
N ASP A 163 29.45 -13.84 -2.27
CA ASP A 163 30.60 -13.59 -3.14
C ASP A 163 30.16 -13.09 -4.52
N VAL A 164 29.04 -13.61 -5.03
CA VAL A 164 28.45 -13.12 -6.29
C VAL A 164 27.91 -11.70 -6.11
N LEU A 165 27.22 -11.44 -4.98
CA LEU A 165 26.76 -10.08 -4.68
C LEU A 165 27.94 -9.10 -4.56
N ARG A 166 29.00 -9.47 -3.86
CA ARG A 166 30.21 -8.65 -3.71
C ARG A 166 30.79 -8.31 -5.09
N ALA A 167 31.01 -9.31 -5.93
CA ALA A 167 31.54 -9.10 -7.27
C ALA A 167 30.65 -8.15 -8.08
N LEU A 168 29.33 -8.30 -7.98
CA LEU A 168 28.38 -7.39 -8.64
C LEU A 168 28.51 -5.95 -8.13
N VAL A 169 28.53 -5.76 -6.80
CA VAL A 169 28.69 -4.43 -6.19
C VAL A 169 29.99 -3.78 -6.64
N GLU A 170 31.10 -4.51 -6.64
CA GLU A 170 32.40 -4.02 -7.10
C GLU A 170 32.38 -3.61 -8.58
N LEU A 171 31.72 -4.38 -9.45
CA LEU A 171 31.55 -4.01 -10.86
C LEU A 171 30.71 -2.74 -11.04
N VAL A 172 29.66 -2.56 -10.23
CA VAL A 172 28.82 -1.37 -10.24
C VAL A 172 29.59 -0.13 -9.75
N ILE A 173 30.44 -0.29 -8.72
CA ILE A 173 31.37 0.76 -8.26
C ILE A 173 32.34 1.15 -9.39
N LEU A 174 32.95 0.16 -10.05
CA LEU A 174 33.88 0.39 -11.16
C LEU A 174 33.21 1.11 -12.35
N ALA A 175 31.93 0.88 -12.58
CA ALA A 175 31.14 1.60 -13.58
C ALA A 175 30.85 3.07 -13.19
N GLY A 176 31.15 3.47 -11.96
CA GLY A 176 31.05 4.85 -11.48
C GLY A 176 29.72 5.22 -10.84
N ALA A 177 28.96 4.24 -10.33
CA ALA A 177 27.75 4.51 -9.55
C ALA A 177 28.03 5.46 -8.37
N ALA A 178 27.16 6.44 -8.14
CA ALA A 178 27.30 7.37 -7.02
C ALA A 178 26.88 6.73 -5.69
N GLU A 179 25.89 5.84 -5.74
CA GLU A 179 25.35 5.16 -4.57
C GLU A 179 24.85 3.78 -4.96
N ILE A 180 25.08 2.79 -4.08
CA ILE A 180 24.55 1.44 -4.24
C ILE A 180 23.68 1.15 -3.02
N ARG A 181 22.46 0.70 -3.28
CA ARG A 181 21.50 0.27 -2.26
C ARG A 181 21.27 -1.23 -2.37
N ILE A 182 21.20 -1.91 -1.25
CA ILE A 182 20.82 -3.32 -1.18
C ILE A 182 19.50 -3.41 -0.43
N ALA A 183 18.47 -4.00 -1.04
CA ALA A 183 17.17 -4.12 -0.41
C ALA A 183 16.45 -5.41 -0.79
N ASP A 184 15.81 -6.03 0.19
CA ASP A 184 14.85 -7.12 0.02
C ASP A 184 13.87 -7.09 1.20
N ASN A 185 12.72 -7.72 1.05
CA ASN A 185 11.72 -7.91 2.09
C ASN A 185 11.64 -9.42 2.40
N PRO A 186 12.34 -9.90 3.44
CA PRO A 186 12.30 -11.30 3.86
C PRO A 186 10.94 -11.73 4.43
N ILE A 187 10.66 -13.03 4.42
CA ILE A 187 9.45 -13.60 5.04
C ILE A 187 9.67 -13.76 6.56
N GLU A 188 10.89 -14.11 6.94
CA GLU A 188 11.35 -14.22 8.33
C GLU A 188 11.93 -12.87 8.82
N SER A 189 12.57 -12.83 10.00
CA SER A 189 13.17 -11.58 10.54
C SER A 189 14.20 -11.00 9.57
N PRO A 190 14.00 -9.77 9.06
CA PRO A 190 14.91 -9.18 8.09
C PRO A 190 16.36 -9.11 8.59
N GLU A 191 16.57 -8.66 9.82
CA GLU A 191 17.89 -8.55 10.45
C GLU A 191 18.61 -9.90 10.45
N SER A 192 17.91 -10.96 10.83
CA SER A 192 18.48 -12.31 10.89
C SER A 192 18.82 -12.82 9.49
N CYS A 193 17.90 -12.66 8.53
CA CYS A 193 18.11 -13.10 7.15
C CYS A 193 19.32 -12.41 6.50
N PHE A 194 19.44 -11.09 6.63
CA PHE A 194 20.56 -10.33 6.08
C PHE A 194 21.90 -10.67 6.76
N TYR A 195 21.88 -10.93 8.06
CA TYR A 195 23.07 -11.36 8.80
C TYR A 195 23.53 -12.77 8.39
N LYS A 196 22.66 -13.79 8.48
CA LYS A 196 23.05 -15.20 8.23
C LYS A 196 23.34 -15.50 6.76
N SER A 197 22.71 -14.81 5.83
CA SER A 197 23.05 -14.92 4.39
C SER A 197 24.41 -14.32 4.05
N GLY A 198 25.00 -13.50 4.94
CA GLY A 198 26.25 -12.79 4.71
C GLY A 198 26.10 -11.53 3.85
N ILE A 199 24.88 -11.18 3.45
CA ILE A 199 24.59 -10.01 2.61
C ILE A 199 24.84 -8.70 3.38
N GLN A 200 24.52 -8.66 4.67
CA GLN A 200 24.84 -7.52 5.52
C GLN A 200 26.34 -7.23 5.54
N ARG A 201 27.17 -8.27 5.65
CA ARG A 201 28.63 -8.13 5.63
C ARG A 201 29.12 -7.55 4.30
N VAL A 202 28.57 -8.01 3.17
CA VAL A 202 28.92 -7.46 1.85
C VAL A 202 28.59 -5.97 1.78
N ALA A 203 27.41 -5.55 2.26
CA ALA A 203 27.02 -4.15 2.29
C ALA A 203 28.00 -3.30 3.12
N GLN A 204 28.37 -3.77 4.32
CA GLN A 204 29.31 -3.08 5.21
C GLN A 204 30.70 -2.92 4.60
N GLU A 205 31.25 -3.99 4.01
CA GLU A 205 32.62 -3.99 3.47
C GLU A 205 32.74 -3.22 2.15
N THR A 206 31.68 -3.14 1.37
CA THR A 206 31.66 -2.41 0.08
C THR A 206 31.19 -0.96 0.22
N GLY A 207 30.65 -0.58 1.38
CA GLY A 207 30.03 0.73 1.60
C GLY A 207 28.63 0.88 0.97
N ALA A 208 28.03 -0.19 0.45
CA ALA A 208 26.66 -0.17 -0.06
C ALA A 208 25.65 0.02 1.09
N LYS A 209 24.60 0.80 0.85
CA LYS A 209 23.56 1.10 1.84
C LYS A 209 22.56 -0.04 1.93
N LEU A 210 22.52 -0.72 3.06
CA LEU A 210 21.53 -1.76 3.33
C LEU A 210 20.20 -1.13 3.78
N HIS A 211 19.11 -1.45 3.10
CA HIS A 211 17.75 -1.05 3.45
C HIS A 211 16.96 -2.25 3.95
N LEU A 212 16.56 -2.19 5.23
CA LEU A 212 15.65 -3.15 5.84
C LEU A 212 14.20 -2.65 5.74
N PRO A 213 13.22 -3.56 5.55
CA PRO A 213 11.82 -3.20 5.48
C PRO A 213 11.31 -2.71 6.85
N SER A 214 10.52 -1.65 6.83
CA SER A 214 9.79 -1.14 8.00
C SER A 214 8.39 -0.70 7.55
N PRO A 215 7.37 -0.66 8.42
CA PRO A 215 6.00 -0.31 8.01
C PRO A 215 5.87 1.03 7.28
N SER A 216 6.70 2.03 7.64
CA SER A 216 6.73 3.34 7.00
C SER A 216 7.48 3.38 5.67
N ALA A 217 8.21 2.32 5.33
CA ALA A 217 8.96 2.21 4.08
C ALA A 217 8.13 1.69 2.90
N PHE A 218 6.87 1.29 3.15
CA PHE A 218 5.96 0.80 2.12
C PHE A 218 5.01 1.90 1.64
N GLU A 219 4.81 1.93 0.33
CA GLU A 219 3.81 2.76 -0.33
C GLU A 219 2.90 1.89 -1.20
N MET A 220 1.72 2.39 -1.55
CA MET A 220 0.78 1.64 -2.40
C MET A 220 1.17 1.82 -3.87
N LEU A 221 1.75 0.78 -4.46
CA LEU A 221 2.09 0.76 -5.89
C LEU A 221 0.83 0.51 -6.70
N GLU A 222 0.64 1.28 -7.77
CA GLU A 222 -0.40 1.03 -8.78
C GLU A 222 0.24 0.52 -10.09
N VAL A 223 -0.34 -0.55 -10.64
CA VAL A 223 0.02 -1.13 -11.95
C VAL A 223 -1.23 -1.19 -12.82
N PRO A 224 -1.58 -0.09 -13.53
CA PRO A 224 -2.82 0.00 -14.27
C PRO A 224 -2.97 -1.13 -15.28
N GLY A 225 -4.15 -1.75 -15.33
CA GLY A 225 -4.43 -2.86 -16.24
C GLY A 225 -3.84 -4.22 -15.84
N ALA A 226 -3.31 -4.35 -14.62
CA ALA A 226 -2.96 -5.66 -14.09
C ALA A 226 -4.20 -6.57 -13.99
N ARG A 227 -4.06 -7.83 -14.41
CA ARG A 227 -5.19 -8.77 -14.52
C ARG A 227 -5.82 -9.15 -13.16
N LEU A 228 -5.02 -9.27 -12.11
CA LEU A 228 -5.45 -9.81 -10.81
C LEU A 228 -5.37 -8.78 -9.69
N ILE A 229 -4.20 -8.16 -9.52
CA ILE A 229 -3.92 -7.22 -8.43
C ILE A 229 -3.33 -5.95 -9.05
N GLU A 230 -4.14 -4.89 -9.07
CA GLU A 230 -3.74 -3.59 -9.62
C GLU A 230 -2.99 -2.73 -8.59
N ARG A 231 -3.27 -2.94 -7.30
CA ARG A 231 -2.69 -2.15 -6.21
C ARG A 231 -2.17 -3.06 -5.11
N TRP A 232 -0.93 -2.85 -4.69
CA TRP A 232 -0.32 -3.63 -3.62
C TRP A 232 0.74 -2.83 -2.84
N PRO A 233 0.91 -3.06 -1.53
CA PRO A 233 2.01 -2.47 -0.77
C PRO A 233 3.37 -2.86 -1.35
N PHE A 234 4.22 -1.88 -1.61
CA PHE A 234 5.55 -2.06 -2.20
C PHE A 234 6.61 -1.37 -1.36
N PHE A 235 7.75 -2.04 -1.17
CA PHE A 235 8.88 -1.53 -0.39
C PHE A 235 9.61 -0.41 -1.16
N TYR A 236 8.99 0.78 -1.15
CA TYR A 236 9.36 1.90 -2.03
C TYR A 236 10.50 2.78 -1.49
N ALA A 237 10.70 2.85 -0.17
CA ALA A 237 11.77 3.69 0.39
C ALA A 237 13.15 3.51 -0.27
N PRO A 238 13.65 2.29 -0.55
CA PRO A 238 14.93 2.11 -1.25
C PRO A 238 14.90 2.56 -2.72
N PHE A 239 13.73 2.72 -3.35
CA PHE A 239 13.56 3.14 -4.75
C PHE A 239 13.57 4.66 -4.94
N ARG A 240 13.53 5.47 -3.88
CA ARG A 240 13.45 6.94 -4.00
C ARG A 240 14.70 7.51 -4.65
N GLY A 241 14.58 8.05 -5.87
CA GLY A 241 15.71 8.58 -6.63
C GLY A 241 16.69 7.50 -7.11
N VAL A 242 16.19 6.29 -7.38
CA VAL A 242 16.99 5.23 -8.03
C VAL A 242 16.94 5.39 -9.54
N ASP A 243 18.09 5.26 -10.18
CA ASP A 243 18.24 5.31 -11.64
C ASP A 243 18.23 3.91 -12.26
N LYS A 244 18.79 2.93 -11.54
CA LYS A 244 18.99 1.56 -12.03
C LYS A 244 18.59 0.53 -10.99
N VAL A 245 17.99 -0.57 -11.44
CA VAL A 245 17.58 -1.69 -10.57
C VAL A 245 18.12 -2.99 -11.13
N ILE A 246 18.86 -3.74 -10.30
CA ILE A 246 19.41 -5.05 -10.65
C ILE A 246 18.82 -6.11 -9.72
N GLY A 247 18.18 -7.12 -10.28
CA GLY A 247 17.73 -8.30 -9.55
C GLY A 247 18.75 -9.42 -9.64
N ILE A 248 19.10 -10.04 -8.52
CA ILE A 248 20.03 -11.18 -8.47
C ILE A 248 19.48 -12.29 -7.57
N ALA A 249 19.34 -13.49 -8.12
CA ALA A 249 18.79 -14.63 -7.40
C ALA A 249 19.45 -15.94 -7.84
N PRO A 250 19.60 -16.92 -6.92
CA PRO A 250 19.93 -18.27 -7.31
C PRO A 250 18.76 -18.93 -8.05
N VAL A 251 19.06 -19.83 -8.96
CA VAL A 251 18.08 -20.80 -9.47
C VAL A 251 18.04 -21.96 -8.50
N LYS A 252 16.87 -22.25 -7.94
CA LYS A 252 16.65 -23.33 -6.95
C LYS A 252 15.31 -24.00 -7.17
N ASP A 253 15.18 -25.24 -6.68
CA ASP A 253 13.90 -25.93 -6.66
C ASP A 253 12.87 -25.16 -5.81
N HIS A 254 11.60 -25.32 -6.15
CA HIS A 254 10.51 -24.75 -5.37
C HIS A 254 9.27 -25.63 -5.47
N ASN A 255 8.75 -26.07 -4.32
CA ASN A 255 7.60 -26.98 -4.22
C ASN A 255 6.36 -26.55 -5.03
N LEU A 256 5.99 -25.26 -5.01
CA LEU A 256 4.77 -24.76 -5.67
C LEU A 256 4.95 -24.30 -7.12
N CYS A 257 6.17 -23.92 -7.52
CA CYS A 257 6.42 -23.27 -8.81
C CYS A 257 7.45 -24.04 -9.65
N HIS A 258 7.84 -25.24 -9.19
CA HIS A 258 8.93 -26.09 -9.66
C HIS A 258 10.33 -25.47 -9.54
N ALA A 259 10.50 -24.21 -9.94
CA ALA A 259 11.75 -23.47 -9.81
C ALA A 259 11.51 -22.04 -9.29
N SER A 260 12.46 -21.54 -8.50
CA SER A 260 12.60 -20.12 -8.23
C SER A 260 13.66 -19.52 -9.14
N MET A 261 13.32 -18.42 -9.80
CA MET A 261 14.20 -17.67 -10.71
C MET A 261 13.98 -16.15 -10.50
N THR A 262 14.54 -15.34 -11.40
CA THR A 262 14.54 -13.87 -11.32
C THR A 262 13.16 -13.25 -11.17
N THR A 263 12.15 -13.66 -11.93
CA THR A 263 10.80 -13.06 -11.85
C THR A 263 10.18 -13.26 -10.46
N LYS A 264 10.32 -14.47 -9.90
CA LYS A 264 9.81 -14.78 -8.56
C LYS A 264 10.56 -14.00 -7.48
N ASN A 265 11.83 -13.66 -7.70
CA ASN A 265 12.60 -12.90 -6.73
C ASN A 265 11.89 -11.58 -6.38
N TRP A 266 11.31 -10.88 -7.37
CA TRP A 266 10.65 -9.58 -7.19
C TRP A 266 9.50 -9.57 -6.17
N TYR A 267 8.91 -10.73 -5.84
CA TYR A 267 7.95 -10.85 -4.72
C TYR A 267 8.53 -10.39 -3.38
N GLY A 268 9.84 -10.46 -3.20
CA GLY A 268 10.53 -9.89 -2.04
C GLY A 268 10.54 -8.35 -2.01
N LEU A 269 9.80 -7.65 -2.86
CA LEU A 269 9.57 -6.21 -2.71
C LEU A 269 8.13 -5.89 -2.30
N LEU A 270 7.25 -6.90 -2.29
CA LEU A 270 5.86 -6.74 -1.90
C LEU A 270 5.73 -6.78 -0.38
N GLY A 271 4.88 -5.92 0.17
CA GLY A 271 4.47 -5.94 1.57
C GLY A 271 3.17 -6.69 1.78
N GLY A 272 2.61 -6.57 2.99
CA GLY A 272 1.33 -7.19 3.34
C GLY A 272 1.42 -8.72 3.45
N ARG A 273 0.26 -9.38 3.39
CA ARG A 273 0.13 -10.84 3.46
C ARG A 273 0.46 -11.44 2.10
N ARG A 274 1.56 -12.18 1.99
CA ARG A 274 2.12 -12.73 0.75
C ARG A 274 2.67 -14.13 0.97
#